data_AF-A0A9E3Z9M7-F1
#
_entry.id   AF-A0A9E3Z9M7-F1
#
_cell.length_a   1.000
_cell.length_b   1.000
_cell.length_c   1.000
_cell.angle_alpha   90.00
_cell.angle_beta   90.00
_cell.angle_gamma   90.00
#
_symmetry.space_group_name_H-M   'P 1'
#
loop_
_entity.id
_entity.type
_entity.pdbx_description
1 polymer ?
#
loop_
_entity_poly.entity_id
_entity_poly.type
_entity_poly.pdbx_seq_one_letter_code
_entity_poly.pdbx_strand_id
1 'polypeptide(L)'
;MPDPDRRSPRFPTAAGVFFGLGIGGFFDGIVLHQILQWHHMATSAGYPADTVEGLRWNTLLDGLFHAATYVFVLIGLALLWRSSRRTHLRWSSRPLVGTLLMGFGLFNVVEGLVDHQFLGLHHVNETVPRAQWPYWDGGFLLWGAAMILIGWLLWRSGGSAALLR
;
A
#
# COMPACT_ATOMS: atom_id res chain seq x y z
N MET A 1 -24.46 -2.50 37.49
CA MET A 1 -23.98 -1.45 36.57
C MET A 1 -23.29 -2.13 35.40
N PRO A 2 -23.57 -1.80 34.14
CA PRO A 2 -22.75 -2.25 33.02
C PRO A 2 -21.36 -1.62 33.18
N ASP A 3 -20.33 -2.44 33.11
CA ASP A 3 -18.92 -2.02 33.13
C ASP A 3 -18.64 -1.04 31.97
N PRO A 4 -18.28 0.23 32.24
CA PRO A 4 -18.05 1.23 31.20
C PRO A 4 -16.84 0.93 30.31
N ASP A 5 -16.01 -0.07 30.64
CA ASP A 5 -14.75 -0.34 29.93
C ASP A 5 -14.77 -1.60 29.05
N ARG A 6 -15.93 -2.23 28.83
CA ARG A 6 -16.09 -3.27 27.80
C ARG A 6 -16.09 -2.66 26.40
N ARG A 7 -14.93 -2.21 25.93
CA ARG A 7 -14.72 -1.95 24.49
C ARG A 7 -14.98 -3.25 23.75
N SER A 8 -16.06 -3.29 22.95
CA SER A 8 -16.36 -4.42 22.09
C SER A 8 -15.12 -4.75 21.26
N PRO A 9 -14.74 -6.03 21.07
CA PRO A 9 -13.54 -6.35 20.33
C PRO A 9 -13.66 -5.81 18.90
N ARG A 10 -12.71 -4.96 18.50
CA ARG A 10 -12.63 -4.34 17.16
C ARG A 10 -11.41 -4.89 16.44
N PHE A 11 -11.51 -4.94 15.11
CA PHE A 11 -10.37 -5.28 14.26
C PHE A 11 -9.21 -4.28 14.49
N PRO A 12 -7.94 -4.74 14.59
CA PRO A 12 -6.79 -3.86 14.77
C PRO A 12 -6.52 -3.05 13.50
N THR A 13 -7.08 -1.84 13.41
CA THR A 13 -6.97 -0.96 12.22
C THR A 13 -5.55 -0.81 11.71
N ALA A 14 -4.59 -0.55 12.61
CA ALA A 14 -3.18 -0.37 12.24
C ALA A 14 -2.60 -1.64 11.58
N ALA A 15 -3.00 -2.84 12.03
CA ALA A 15 -2.53 -4.08 11.44
C ALA A 15 -2.93 -4.17 9.96
N GLY A 16 -4.20 -3.86 9.65
CA GLY A 16 -4.68 -3.88 8.27
C GLY A 16 -4.08 -2.78 7.39
N VAL A 17 -3.84 -1.58 7.93
CA VAL A 17 -3.16 -0.50 7.19
C VAL A 17 -1.72 -0.86 6.86
N PHE A 18 -0.93 -1.35 7.82
CA PHE A 18 0.45 -1.79 7.57
C PHE A 18 0.51 -2.96 6.60
N PHE A 19 -0.43 -3.91 6.72
CA PHE A 19 -0.54 -4.99 5.76
C PHE A 19 -0.87 -4.48 4.36
N GLY A 20 -1.81 -3.52 4.24
CA GLY A 20 -2.14 -2.85 2.98
C GLY A 20 -0.98 -2.10 2.35
N LEU A 21 -0.19 -1.35 3.14
CA LEU A 21 1.03 -0.67 2.68
C LEU A 21 2.02 -1.67 2.08
N GLY A 22 2.27 -2.77 2.80
CA GLY A 22 3.17 -3.82 2.34
C GLY A 22 2.69 -4.52 1.07
N ILE A 23 1.41 -4.90 1.01
CA ILE A 23 0.83 -5.53 -0.19
C ILE A 23 0.80 -4.56 -1.38
N GLY A 24 0.52 -3.28 -1.16
CA GLY A 24 0.56 -2.26 -2.20
C GLY A 24 1.94 -2.13 -2.81
N GLY A 25 2.97 -1.98 -1.97
CA GLY A 25 4.34 -1.91 -2.45
C GLY A 25 4.86 -3.22 -3.06
N PHE A 26 4.43 -4.39 -2.56
CA PHE A 26 4.73 -5.65 -3.26
C PHE A 26 4.07 -5.72 -4.64
N PHE A 27 2.83 -5.27 -4.77
CA PHE A 27 2.16 -5.26 -6.06
C PHE A 27 2.90 -4.35 -7.04
N ASP A 28 3.26 -3.16 -6.60
CA ASP A 28 4.04 -2.20 -7.37
C ASP A 28 5.40 -2.77 -7.81
N GLY A 29 6.20 -3.25 -6.85
CA GLY A 29 7.53 -3.79 -7.12
C GLY A 29 7.52 -5.10 -7.93
N ILE A 30 6.55 -6.00 -7.72
CA ILE A 30 6.51 -7.27 -8.47
C ILE A 30 5.84 -7.05 -9.81
N VAL A 31 4.64 -6.45 -9.83
CA VAL A 31 3.84 -6.35 -11.05
C VAL A 31 4.37 -5.24 -11.95
N LEU A 32 4.58 -4.03 -11.42
CA LEU A 32 4.97 -2.89 -12.24
C LEU A 32 6.48 -2.91 -12.55
N HIS A 33 7.35 -3.16 -11.55
CA HIS A 33 8.79 -3.16 -11.80
C HIS A 33 9.31 -4.43 -12.46
N GLN A 34 8.85 -5.62 -12.06
CA GLN A 34 9.50 -6.87 -12.47
C GLN A 34 8.77 -7.61 -13.59
N ILE A 35 7.44 -7.75 -13.50
CA ILE A 35 6.64 -8.46 -14.51
C ILE A 35 6.42 -7.58 -15.73
N LEU A 36 5.88 -6.37 -15.53
CA LEU A 36 5.57 -5.43 -16.60
C LEU A 36 6.77 -4.59 -17.02
N GLN A 37 7.73 -4.40 -16.12
CA GLN A 37 8.93 -3.59 -16.35
C GLN A 37 8.60 -2.19 -16.86
N TRP A 38 7.53 -1.63 -16.30
CA TRP A 38 7.04 -0.31 -16.68
C TRP A 38 7.96 0.80 -16.18
N HIS A 39 8.57 0.59 -15.02
CA HIS A 39 9.54 1.47 -14.39
C HIS A 39 10.34 0.67 -13.36
N HIS A 40 11.44 1.24 -12.89
CA HIS A 40 12.13 0.78 -11.69
C HIS A 40 12.49 1.99 -10.82
N MET A 41 12.91 1.74 -9.57
CA MET A 41 13.13 2.76 -8.54
C MET A 41 13.86 4.04 -9.00
N ALA A 42 14.82 3.95 -9.92
CA ALA A 42 15.67 5.09 -10.29
C ALA A 42 15.86 5.26 -11.81
N THR A 43 14.90 4.78 -12.60
CA THR A 43 14.95 4.79 -14.07
C THR A 43 15.04 6.19 -14.68
N SER A 44 14.43 7.19 -14.05
CA SER A 44 14.55 8.61 -14.40
C SER A 44 15.60 9.37 -13.56
N ALA A 45 16.25 8.72 -12.60
CA ALA A 45 17.23 9.32 -11.67
C ALA A 45 18.69 8.97 -11.98
N GLY A 46 19.03 8.77 -13.26
CA GLY A 46 20.40 8.51 -13.71
C GLY A 46 20.79 7.04 -13.83
N TYR A 47 19.86 6.10 -13.63
CA TYR A 47 20.08 4.67 -13.82
C TYR A 47 19.08 4.12 -14.85
N PRO A 48 19.30 4.35 -16.16
CA PRO A 48 18.34 3.93 -17.17
C PRO A 48 18.31 2.40 -17.33
N ALA A 49 17.11 1.84 -17.53
CA ALA A 49 16.90 0.38 -17.61
C ALA A 49 17.32 -0.25 -18.95
N ASP A 50 17.86 0.52 -19.90
CA ASP A 50 18.38 0.04 -21.19
C ASP A 50 19.89 -0.31 -21.15
N THR A 51 20.52 -0.19 -19.98
CA THR A 51 21.92 -0.57 -19.76
C THR A 51 22.06 -1.65 -18.69
N VAL A 52 23.09 -2.49 -18.82
CA VAL A 52 23.38 -3.54 -17.80
C VAL A 52 23.71 -2.93 -16.44
N GLU A 53 24.43 -1.81 -16.42
CA GLU A 53 24.75 -1.10 -15.18
C GLU A 53 23.50 -0.51 -14.51
N GLY A 54 22.66 0.18 -15.28
CA GLY A 54 21.40 0.73 -14.78
C GLY A 54 20.45 -0.36 -14.28
N LEU A 55 20.35 -1.49 -14.98
CA LEU A 55 19.57 -2.65 -14.52
C LEU A 55 20.10 -3.24 -13.20
N ARG A 56 21.42 -3.30 -13.00
CA ARG A 56 21.99 -3.77 -11.72
C ARG A 56 21.64 -2.85 -10.55
N TRP A 57 21.72 -1.54 -10.76
CA TRP A 57 21.34 -0.55 -9.76
C TRP A 57 19.85 -0.60 -9.45
N ASN A 58 19.00 -0.64 -10.48
CA ASN A 58 17.56 -0.77 -10.30
C ASN A 58 17.18 -2.10 -9.64
N THR A 59 17.82 -3.21 -9.99
CA THR A 59 17.59 -4.50 -9.31
C THR A 59 17.90 -4.42 -7.81
N LEU A 60 19.00 -3.76 -7.44
CA LEU A 60 19.35 -3.53 -6.03
C LEU A 60 18.31 -2.66 -5.34
N LEU A 61 17.94 -1.53 -5.95
CA LEU A 61 17.00 -0.58 -5.37
C LEU A 61 15.59 -1.17 -5.26
N ASP A 62 15.12 -1.88 -6.28
CA ASP A 62 13.88 -2.67 -6.24
C ASP A 62 13.93 -3.69 -5.09
N GLY A 63 15.06 -4.39 -4.91
CA GLY A 63 15.24 -5.33 -3.81
C GLY A 63 15.16 -4.67 -2.43
N LEU A 64 15.76 -3.49 -2.26
CA LEU A 64 15.68 -2.70 -1.02
C LEU A 64 14.25 -2.19 -0.78
N PHE A 65 13.57 -1.75 -1.84
CA PHE A 65 12.16 -1.39 -1.79
C PHE A 65 11.29 -2.57 -1.35
N HIS A 66 11.46 -3.76 -1.93
CA HIS A 66 10.77 -4.97 -1.50
C HIS A 66 11.09 -5.36 -0.05
N ALA A 67 12.33 -5.16 0.41
CA ALA A 67 12.68 -5.40 1.80
C ALA A 67 11.91 -4.44 2.75
N ALA A 68 11.75 -3.17 2.37
CA ALA A 68 10.96 -2.21 3.13
C ALA A 68 9.46 -2.58 3.16
N THR A 69 8.88 -2.98 2.03
CA THR A 69 7.48 -3.42 1.96
C THR A 69 7.25 -4.72 2.74
N TYR A 70 8.22 -5.63 2.75
CA TYR A 70 8.22 -6.83 3.60
C TYR A 70 8.17 -6.48 5.09
N VAL A 71 8.91 -5.46 5.54
CA VAL A 71 8.84 -4.98 6.92
C VAL A 71 7.44 -4.49 7.28
N PHE A 72 6.74 -3.77 6.39
CA PHE A 72 5.35 -3.36 6.63
C PHE A 72 4.41 -4.57 6.80
N VAL A 73 4.57 -5.61 5.98
CA VAL A 73 3.82 -6.87 6.15
C VAL A 73 4.09 -7.50 7.51
N LEU A 74 5.36 -7.59 7.94
CA LEU A 74 5.73 -8.15 9.24
C LEU A 74 5.15 -7.33 10.41
N ILE A 75 5.16 -5.99 10.32
CA ILE A 75 4.53 -5.11 11.31
C ILE A 75 3.02 -5.39 11.38
N GLY A 76 2.34 -5.45 10.22
CA GLY A 76 0.91 -5.76 10.15
C GLY A 76 0.58 -7.10 10.80
N LEU A 77 1.35 -8.15 10.48
CA LEU A 77 1.20 -9.47 11.06
C LEU A 77 1.46 -9.48 12.58
N ALA A 78 2.51 -8.81 13.05
CA ALA A 78 2.84 -8.74 14.47
C ALA A 78 1.75 -8.01 15.28
N LEU A 79 1.20 -6.91 14.74
CA LEU A 79 0.09 -6.19 15.36
C LEU A 79 -1.18 -7.04 15.42
N LEU A 80 -1.50 -7.76 14.34
CA LEU A 80 -2.62 -8.69 14.29
C LEU A 80 -2.46 -9.83 15.31
N TRP A 81 -1.28 -10.44 15.36
CA TRP A 81 -0.95 -11.52 16.30
C TRP A 81 -1.03 -11.05 17.76
N ARG A 82 -0.50 -9.87 18.07
CA ARG A 82 -0.58 -9.30 19.42
C ARG A 82 -2.03 -9.02 19.83
N SER A 83 -2.87 -8.58 18.89
CA SER A 83 -4.29 -8.31 19.14
C SER A 83 -5.09 -9.61 19.37
N SER A 84 -4.80 -10.67 18.61
CA SER A 84 -5.43 -11.99 18.76
C SER A 84 -5.11 -12.65 20.09
N ARG A 85 -3.92 -12.41 20.63
CA ARG A 85 -3.48 -12.94 21.94
C ARG A 85 -4.09 -12.23 23.14
N ARG A 86 -4.53 -10.98 23.00
CA ARG A 86 -4.99 -10.13 24.12
C ARG A 86 -6.51 -10.05 24.23
N THR A 87 -7.22 -10.22 23.12
CA THR A 87 -8.68 -10.06 23.06
C THR A 87 -9.28 -11.10 22.11
N HIS A 88 -10.52 -11.52 22.34
CA HIS A 88 -11.27 -12.28 21.35
C HIS A 88 -11.56 -11.40 20.13
N LEU A 89 -10.69 -11.47 19.12
CA LEU A 89 -10.86 -10.73 17.87
C LEU A 89 -12.22 -11.05 17.25
N ARG A 90 -13.04 -10.02 17.01
CA ARG A 90 -14.17 -10.14 16.10
C ARG A 90 -13.66 -9.97 14.69
N TRP A 91 -13.42 -11.10 14.03
CA TRP A 91 -13.13 -11.14 12.61
C TRP A 91 -14.32 -10.58 11.84
N SER A 92 -14.08 -9.48 11.13
CA SER A 92 -15.05 -8.89 10.23
C SER A 92 -14.34 -8.57 8.93
N SER A 93 -14.86 -9.10 7.82
CA SER A 93 -14.30 -8.92 6.49
C SER A 93 -14.28 -7.45 6.08
N ARG A 94 -15.28 -6.66 6.51
CA ARG A 94 -15.39 -5.24 6.14
C ARG A 94 -14.24 -4.38 6.68
N PRO A 95 -13.95 -4.32 8.00
CA PRO A 95 -12.77 -3.62 8.51
C PRO A 95 -11.45 -4.15 7.97
N LEU A 96 -11.32 -5.48 7.79
CA LEU A 96 -10.10 -6.07 7.23
C LEU A 96 -9.83 -5.56 5.81
N VAL A 97 -10.78 -5.74 4.89
CA VAL A 97 -10.66 -5.27 3.50
C VAL A 97 -10.55 -3.76 3.47
N GLY A 98 -11.33 -3.05 4.29
CA GLY A 98 -11.32 -1.60 4.35
C GLY A 98 -9.95 -1.03 4.71
N THR A 99 -9.33 -1.56 5.75
CA THR A 99 -8.00 -1.09 6.21
C THR A 99 -6.86 -1.54 5.30
N LEU A 100 -6.98 -2.71 4.66
CA LEU A 100 -6.06 -3.15 3.61
C LEU A 100 -6.11 -2.18 2.42
N LEU A 101 -7.30 -1.83 1.92
CA LEU A 101 -7.46 -0.86 0.83
C LEU A 101 -6.94 0.52 1.20
N MET A 102 -7.17 0.98 2.45
CA MET A 102 -6.60 2.23 2.93
C MET A 102 -5.07 2.21 2.94
N GLY A 103 -4.45 1.11 3.38
CA GLY A 103 -3.00 0.95 3.37
C GLY A 103 -2.41 0.92 1.97
N PHE A 104 -3.01 0.14 1.06
CA PHE A 104 -2.58 0.07 -0.34
C PHE A 104 -2.73 1.44 -1.01
N GLY A 105 -3.91 2.06 -0.91
CA GLY A 105 -4.12 3.37 -1.51
C GLY A 105 -3.20 4.45 -0.93
N LEU A 106 -2.87 4.37 0.37
CA LEU A 106 -1.87 5.26 0.99
C LEU A 106 -0.47 5.05 0.39
N PHE A 107 -0.07 3.79 0.14
CA PHE A 107 1.17 3.49 -0.57
C PHE A 107 1.17 4.20 -1.94
N ASN A 108 0.15 3.98 -2.77
CA ASN A 108 0.07 4.60 -4.11
C ASN A 108 0.12 6.13 -4.07
N VAL A 109 -0.57 6.76 -3.12
CA VAL A 109 -0.57 8.23 -3.02
C VAL A 109 0.79 8.75 -2.57
N VAL A 110 1.43 8.10 -1.61
CA VAL A 110 2.74 8.54 -1.11
C VAL A 110 3.82 8.32 -2.15
N GLU A 111 3.90 7.12 -2.72
CA GLU A 111 4.82 6.77 -3.80
C GLU A 111 4.61 7.74 -4.99
N GLY A 112 3.38 7.84 -5.48
CA GLY A 112 3.09 8.67 -6.65
C GLY A 112 3.33 10.16 -6.43
N LEU A 113 3.16 10.70 -5.22
CA LEU A 113 3.48 12.10 -4.95
C LEU A 113 4.98 12.31 -4.76
N VAL A 114 5.61 11.49 -3.92
CA VAL A 114 7.01 11.67 -3.52
C VAL A 114 7.94 11.30 -4.66
N ASP A 115 7.82 10.08 -5.19
CA ASP A 115 8.80 9.51 -6.11
C ASP A 115 8.53 9.97 -7.55
N HIS A 116 7.27 10.03 -8.00
CA HIS A 116 6.96 10.50 -9.36
C HIS A 116 6.93 12.04 -9.50
N GLN A 117 6.24 12.76 -8.60
CA GLN A 117 6.03 14.20 -8.78
C GLN A 117 7.11 15.08 -8.14
N PHE A 118 7.50 14.79 -6.88
CA PHE A 118 8.44 15.64 -6.16
C PHE A 118 9.90 15.34 -6.49
N LEU A 119 10.27 14.06 -6.49
CA LEU A 119 11.64 13.64 -6.73
C LEU A 119 11.91 13.31 -8.20
N GLY A 120 10.88 12.89 -8.95
CA GLY A 120 11.02 12.51 -10.36
C GLY A 120 11.95 11.32 -10.55
N LEU A 121 11.92 10.35 -9.62
CA LEU A 121 12.81 9.20 -9.66
C LEU A 121 12.46 8.24 -10.80
N HIS A 122 11.18 8.14 -11.09
CA HIS A 122 10.58 7.36 -12.17
C HIS A 122 9.14 7.85 -12.42
N HIS A 123 8.48 7.28 -13.43
CA HIS A 123 7.04 7.48 -13.70
C HIS A 123 6.33 6.13 -13.81
N VAL A 124 5.01 6.10 -13.57
CA VAL A 124 4.23 4.85 -13.49
C VAL A 124 4.38 3.97 -14.74
N ASN A 125 4.53 4.56 -15.92
CA ASN A 125 4.78 3.80 -17.14
C ASN A 125 5.75 4.56 -18.05
N GLU A 126 7.02 4.18 -17.99
CA GLU A 126 8.09 4.77 -18.81
C GLU A 126 8.23 4.11 -20.19
N THR A 127 7.49 3.02 -20.45
CA THR A 127 7.50 2.34 -21.77
C THR A 127 6.68 3.08 -22.82
N VAL A 128 5.83 4.02 -22.41
CA VAL A 128 5.05 4.88 -23.31
C VAL A 128 5.79 6.21 -23.58
N PRO A 129 5.41 6.96 -24.65
CA PRO A 129 6.01 8.26 -24.92
C PRO A 129 5.90 9.22 -23.72
N ARG A 130 6.96 9.99 -23.45
CA ARG A 130 7.05 10.91 -22.29
C ARG A 130 5.87 11.87 -22.13
N ALA A 131 5.28 12.32 -23.22
CA ALA A 131 4.08 13.18 -23.20
C ALA A 131 2.87 12.51 -22.52
N GLN A 132 2.90 11.19 -22.33
CA GLN A 132 1.83 10.42 -21.70
C GLN A 132 2.07 10.11 -20.22
N TRP A 133 3.29 10.29 -19.70
CA TRP A 133 3.63 9.97 -18.31
C TRP A 133 2.71 10.64 -17.28
N PRO A 134 2.35 11.94 -17.40
CA PRO A 134 1.47 12.59 -16.42
C PRO A 134 0.07 11.96 -16.32
N TYR A 135 -0.42 11.32 -17.39
CA TYR A 135 -1.72 10.64 -17.35
C TYR A 135 -1.67 9.34 -16.58
N TRP A 136 -0.56 8.59 -16.67
CA TRP A 136 -0.35 7.37 -15.91
C TRP A 136 -0.13 7.67 -14.42
N ASP A 137 0.68 8.67 -14.11
CA ASP A 137 0.88 9.14 -12.73
C ASP A 137 -0.43 9.64 -12.11
N GLY A 138 -1.19 10.44 -12.86
CA GLY A 138 -2.50 10.93 -12.42
C GLY A 138 -3.50 9.79 -12.21
N GLY A 139 -3.50 8.78 -13.09
CA GLY A 139 -4.31 7.57 -12.94
C GLY A 139 -3.96 6.76 -11.69
N PHE A 140 -2.67 6.63 -11.39
CA PHE A 140 -2.18 5.93 -10.21
C PHE A 140 -2.56 6.64 -8.90
N LEU A 141 -2.43 7.97 -8.85
CA LEU A 141 -2.88 8.77 -7.71
C LEU A 141 -4.40 8.70 -7.52
N LEU A 142 -5.17 8.80 -8.62
CA LEU A 142 -6.64 8.69 -8.57
C LEU A 142 -7.06 7.31 -8.07
N TRP A 143 -6.38 6.25 -8.53
CA TRP A 143 -6.62 4.89 -8.06
C TRP A 143 -6.31 4.73 -6.57
N GLY A 144 -5.18 5.25 -6.10
CA GLY A 144 -4.83 5.27 -4.68
C GLY A 144 -5.88 6.00 -3.83
N ALA A 145 -6.31 7.19 -4.25
CA ALA A 145 -7.36 7.96 -3.59
C ALA A 145 -8.70 7.20 -3.55
N ALA A 146 -9.07 6.52 -4.65
CA ALA A 146 -10.27 5.70 -4.72
C ALA A 146 -10.21 4.51 -3.73
N MET A 147 -9.07 3.83 -3.65
CA MET A 147 -8.85 2.73 -2.68
C MET A 147 -8.97 3.23 -1.24
N ILE A 148 -8.38 4.40 -0.91
CA ILE A 148 -8.53 5.01 0.42
C ILE A 148 -10.00 5.30 0.73
N LEU A 149 -10.73 5.94 -0.20
CA LEU A 149 -12.14 6.30 -0.01
C LEU A 149 -13.02 5.06 0.20
N ILE A 150 -12.91 4.07 -0.68
CA ILE A 150 -13.67 2.81 -0.57
C ILE A 150 -13.30 2.09 0.72
N GLY A 151 -12.00 2.03 1.04
CA GLY A 151 -11.50 1.41 2.25
C GLY A 151 -12.07 2.05 3.52
N TRP A 152 -12.09 3.39 3.56
CA TRP A 152 -12.69 4.17 4.64
C TRP A 152 -14.19 3.89 4.80
N LEU A 153 -14.95 3.87 3.70
CA LEU A 153 -16.39 3.58 3.72
C LEU A 153 -16.68 2.17 4.28
N LEU A 154 -15.90 1.17 3.86
CA LEU A 154 -16.00 -0.20 4.36
C LEU A 154 -15.67 -0.28 5.85
N TRP A 155 -14.58 0.36 6.28
CA TRP A 155 -14.17 0.41 7.68
C TRP A 155 -15.25 1.05 8.57
N ARG A 156 -15.84 2.18 8.14
CA ARG A 156 -16.95 2.85 8.83
C ARG A 156 -18.17 1.93 8.99
N SER A 157 -18.56 1.24 7.92
CA SER A 157 -19.77 0.41 7.91
C SER A 157 -19.67 -0.81 8.82
N GLY A 158 -18.44 -1.29 9.08
CA GLY A 158 -18.15 -2.36 10.03
C GLY A 158 -18.39 -1.99 11.49
N GLY A 159 -18.39 -0.69 11.83
CA GLY A 159 -18.69 -0.19 13.17
C GLY A 159 -20.19 -0.04 13.45
N SER A 160 -20.97 0.36 12.44
CA SER A 160 -22.42 0.60 12.59
C SER A 160 -23.26 -0.69 12.69
N ALA A 161 -22.83 -1.78 12.04
CA ALA A 161 -23.54 -3.06 12.12
C ALA A 161 -23.44 -3.73 13.51
N ALA A 162 -22.53 -3.28 14.38
CA ALA A 162 -22.38 -3.78 15.74
C ALA A 162 -23.29 -3.08 16.76
N LEU A 163 -23.95 -1.97 16.39
CA LEU A 163 -24.87 -1.22 17.26
C LEU A 163 -26.35 -1.62 17.09
N LEU A 164 -26.67 -2.41 16.07
CA LEU A 164 -28.03 -2.85 15.74
C LEU A 164 -28.29 -4.35 16.03
N ARG A 165 -27.44 -5.00 16.82
CA ARG A 165 -27.61 -6.37 17.33
C ARG A 165 -27.30 -6.42 18.81
#